data_AF-A0A523DL22-F1
#
_entry.id   AF-A0A523DL22-F1
#
_cell.length_a   1.000
_cell.length_b   1.000
_cell.length_c   1.000
_cell.angle_alpha   90.00
_cell.angle_beta   90.00
_cell.angle_gamma   90.00
#
_symmetry.space_group_name_H-M   'P 1'
#
loop_
_entity.id
_entity.type
_entity.pdbx_description
1 polymer ?
#
loop_
_entity_poly.entity_id
_entity_poly.type
_entity_poly.pdbx_seq_one_letter_code
_entity_poly.pdbx_strand_id
1 'polypeptide(L)'
;MMRVEEFVSQGHAEPVKGAIHGLAAIVCGLMFAYNTTAWLFRREPHLAINALVYGSAILYEGVQTHRHVAARIRAGRNETRP
;
A
#
# COMPACT_ATOMS: atom_id res chain seq x y z
N MET A 1 14.95 -10.91 -19.60
CA MET A 1 14.23 -9.63 -19.76
C MET A 1 12.74 -9.97 -19.71
N MET A 2 12.00 -9.48 -18.72
CA MET A 2 10.53 -9.69 -18.65
C MET A 2 9.86 -8.70 -19.60
N ARG A 3 8.85 -9.14 -20.35
CA ARG A 3 8.07 -8.22 -21.21
C ARG A 3 7.11 -7.39 -20.37
N VAL A 4 6.78 -6.18 -20.82
CA VAL A 4 5.84 -5.28 -20.10
C VAL A 4 4.49 -5.95 -19.91
N GLU A 5 4.02 -6.69 -20.92
CA GLU A 5 2.77 -7.47 -20.89
C GLU A 5 2.77 -8.52 -19.78
N GLU A 6 3.89 -9.23 -19.59
CA GLU A 6 4.06 -10.22 -18.52
C GLU A 6 4.09 -9.52 -17.16
N PHE A 7 4.77 -8.37 -17.04
CA PHE A 7 4.86 -7.61 -15.79
C PHE A 7 3.49 -7.12 -15.28
N VAL A 8 2.61 -6.68 -16.19
CA VAL A 8 1.26 -6.19 -15.83
C VAL A 8 0.22 -7.32 -15.70
N SER A 9 0.56 -8.54 -16.10
CA SER A 9 -0.34 -9.69 -16.02
C SER A 9 -0.66 -10.09 -14.57
N GLN A 10 -1.82 -10.73 -14.38
CA GLN A 10 -2.27 -11.15 -13.06
C GLN A 10 -1.31 -12.22 -12.48
N GLY A 11 -0.98 -12.10 -11.19
CA GLY A 11 -0.09 -13.04 -10.50
C GLY A 11 1.41 -12.86 -10.79
N HIS A 12 1.78 -12.05 -11.78
CA HIS A 12 3.16 -11.65 -12.02
C HIS A 12 3.50 -10.39 -11.24
N ALA A 13 4.77 -10.28 -10.83
CA ALA A 13 5.31 -9.13 -10.08
C ALA A 13 4.56 -8.79 -8.76
N GLU A 14 3.79 -9.72 -8.19
CA GLU A 14 3.13 -9.57 -6.88
C GLU A 14 4.06 -9.06 -5.75
N PRO A 15 5.33 -9.47 -5.67
CA PRO A 15 6.25 -8.92 -4.67
C PRO A 15 6.56 -7.44 -4.90
N VAL A 16 6.69 -7.03 -6.17
CA VAL A 16 6.93 -5.62 -6.54
C VAL A 16 5.68 -4.79 -6.25
N LYS A 17 4.49 -5.28 -6.62
CA LYS A 17 3.22 -4.63 -6.29
C LYS A 17 3.07 -4.46 -4.77
N GLY A 18 3.32 -5.52 -4.01
CA GLY A 18 3.30 -5.48 -2.54
C GLY A 18 4.29 -4.48 -1.95
N ALA A 19 5.51 -4.40 -2.48
CA ALA A 19 6.52 -3.44 -2.03
C ALA A 19 6.11 -1.99 -2.33
N ILE A 20 5.56 -1.72 -3.51
CA ILE A 20 5.07 -0.39 -3.91
C ILE A 20 3.90 0.03 -3.01
N HIS A 21 2.93 -0.84 -2.79
CA HIS A 21 1.81 -0.58 -1.88
C HIS A 21 2.29 -0.35 -0.44
N GLY A 22 3.28 -1.13 0.03
CA GLY A 22 3.89 -0.92 1.34
C GLY A 22 4.59 0.44 1.47
N LEU A 23 5.34 0.87 0.44
CA LEU A 23 5.95 2.18 0.40
C LEU A 23 4.91 3.31 0.37
N ALA A 24 3.84 3.14 -0.41
CA ALA A 24 2.73 4.07 -0.46
C ALA A 24 2.05 4.23 0.92
N ALA A 25 1.86 3.12 1.66
CA ALA A 25 1.33 3.16 3.02
C ALA A 25 2.23 3.98 3.97
N ILE A 26 3.56 3.83 3.88
CA ILE A 26 4.52 4.61 4.69
C ILE A 26 4.41 6.10 4.40
N VAL A 27 4.41 6.48 3.12
CA VAL A 27 4.29 7.88 2.70
C VAL A 27 2.95 8.45 3.18
N CYS A 28 1.84 7.74 2.98
CA CYS A 28 0.54 8.17 3.50
C CYS A 28 0.54 8.29 5.03
N GLY A 29 1.26 7.42 5.75
CA GLY A 29 1.48 7.49 7.19
C GLY A 29 2.12 8.81 7.64
N LEU A 30 3.19 9.22 6.96
CA LEU A 30 3.86 10.49 7.23
C LEU A 30 2.93 11.69 6.95
N MET A 31 2.21 11.65 5.83
CA MET A 31 1.27 12.71 5.46
C MET A 31 0.09 12.80 6.45
N PHE A 32 -0.45 11.66 6.86
CA PHE A 32 -1.49 11.58 7.88
C PHE A 32 -1.02 12.19 9.20
N ALA A 33 0.15 11.79 9.69
CA ALA A 33 0.71 12.28 10.94
C ALA A 33 0.89 13.80 10.90
N TYR A 34 1.52 14.33 9.85
CA TYR A 34 1.72 15.76 9.69
C TYR A 34 0.39 16.55 9.68
N ASN A 35 -0.56 16.14 8.84
CA ASN A 35 -1.82 16.86 8.68
C ASN A 35 -2.67 16.78 9.96
N THR A 36 -2.65 15.64 10.66
CA THR A 36 -3.33 15.48 11.96
C THR A 36 -2.72 16.42 12.99
N THR A 37 -1.39 16.40 13.15
CA THR A 37 -0.70 17.29 14.08
C THR A 37 -1.00 18.75 13.75
N ALA A 38 -0.85 19.15 12.48
CA ALA A 38 -1.13 20.52 12.05
C ALA A 38 -2.59 20.94 12.30
N TRP A 39 -3.56 20.04 12.07
CA TRP A 39 -4.96 20.29 12.37
C TRP A 39 -5.21 20.50 13.86
N LEU A 40 -4.59 19.72 14.74
CA LEU A 40 -4.77 19.84 16.18
C LEU A 40 -4.39 21.24 16.70
N PHE A 41 -3.39 21.89 16.10
CA PHE A 41 -2.94 23.24 16.44
C PHE A 41 -3.66 24.36 15.68
N ARG A 42 -3.89 24.21 14.37
CA ARG A 42 -4.43 25.28 13.52
C ARG A 42 -5.95 25.22 13.33
N ARG A 43 -6.55 24.05 13.55
CA ARG A 43 -7.99 23.75 13.37
C ARG A 43 -8.55 24.08 11.98
N GLU A 44 -7.69 24.10 10.97
CA GLU A 44 -8.09 24.38 9.59
C GLU A 44 -8.76 23.16 8.94
N PRO A 45 -9.96 23.31 8.33
CA PRO A 45 -10.73 22.19 7.81
C PRO A 45 -9.99 21.33 6.77
N HIS A 46 -9.18 21.94 5.91
CA HIS A 46 -8.46 21.20 4.87
C HIS A 46 -7.41 20.23 5.45
N LEU A 47 -6.84 20.54 6.63
CA LEU A 47 -5.90 19.66 7.31
C LEU A 47 -6.61 18.41 7.85
N ALA A 48 -7.83 18.57 8.38
CA ALA A 48 -8.67 17.44 8.78
C ALA A 48 -9.05 16.57 7.58
N ILE A 49 -9.44 17.18 6.46
CA ILE A 49 -9.76 16.46 5.22
C ILE A 49 -8.55 15.68 4.73
N ASN A 50 -7.37 16.31 4.67
CA ASN A 50 -6.13 15.63 4.30
C ASN A 50 -5.83 14.46 5.23
N ALA A 51 -5.96 14.63 6.54
CA ALA A 51 -5.79 13.55 7.50
C ALA A 51 -6.78 12.39 7.22
N LEU A 52 -8.05 12.67 6.95
CA LEU A 52 -9.00 11.60 6.60
C LEU A 52 -8.61 10.88 5.30
N VAL A 53 -8.23 11.62 4.27
CA VAL A 53 -7.81 11.05 2.97
C VAL A 53 -6.58 10.16 3.13
N TYR A 54 -5.51 10.67 3.75
CA TYR A 54 -4.29 9.88 3.95
C TYR A 54 -4.50 8.73 4.94
N GLY A 55 -5.35 8.91 5.95
CA GLY A 55 -5.76 7.84 6.87
C GLY A 55 -6.46 6.69 6.15
N SER A 56 -7.43 6.99 5.28
CA SER A 56 -8.08 6.00 4.42
C SER A 56 -7.10 5.34 3.45
N ALA A 57 -6.15 6.10 2.89
CA ALA A 57 -5.12 5.57 2.01
C ALA A 57 -4.22 4.55 2.73
N ILE A 58 -3.80 4.80 3.98
CA ILE A 58 -3.02 3.82 4.77
C ILE A 58 -3.76 2.48 4.88
N LEU A 59 -5.06 2.52 5.19
CA LEU A 59 -5.88 1.31 5.32
C LEU A 59 -5.96 0.56 3.99
N TYR A 60 -6.22 1.28 2.90
CA TYR A 60 -6.30 0.70 1.56
C TYR A 60 -4.97 0.05 1.14
N GLU A 61 -3.87 0.78 1.25
CA GLU A 61 -2.53 0.31 0.90
C GLU A 61 -2.08 -0.86 1.80
N GLY A 62 -2.46 -0.86 3.08
CA GLY A 62 -2.25 -1.99 3.99
C GLY A 62 -2.97 -3.25 3.54
N VAL A 63 -4.24 -3.15 3.14
CA VAL A 63 -5.02 -4.27 2.59
C VAL A 63 -4.38 -4.81 1.31
N GLN A 64 -3.97 -3.91 0.40
CA GLN A 64 -3.29 -4.29 -0.85
C GLN A 64 -1.98 -5.02 -0.57
N THR A 65 -1.15 -4.47 0.31
CA THR A 65 0.13 -5.08 0.71
C THR A 65 -0.07 -6.49 1.27
N HIS A 66 -1.01 -6.65 2.21
CA HIS A 66 -1.32 -7.96 2.78
C HIS A 66 -1.80 -8.96 1.71
N ARG A 67 -2.66 -8.51 0.78
CA ARG A 67 -3.16 -9.36 -0.32
C ARG A 67 -2.03 -9.89 -1.19
N HIS A 68 -1.08 -9.03 -1.57
CA HIS A 68 0.07 -9.41 -2.39
C HIS A 68 1.06 -10.30 -1.65
N VAL A 69 1.32 -10.04 -0.36
CA VAL A 69 2.15 -10.91 0.48
C VAL A 69 1.52 -12.29 0.63
N ALA A 70 0.21 -12.36 0.90
CA ALA A 70 -0.50 -13.63 1.00
C ALA A 70 -0.53 -14.38 -0.34
N ALA A 71 -0.63 -13.68 -1.47
CA ALA A 71 -0.53 -14.28 -2.81
C ALA A 71 0.87 -14.89 -3.04
N ARG A 72 1.95 -14.18 -2.68
CA ARG A 72 3.32 -14.70 -2.74
C ARG A 72 3.51 -15.95 -1.88
N ILE A 73 3.00 -15.95 -0.65
CA ILE A 73 3.08 -17.12 0.25
C ILE A 73 2.30 -18.32 -0.33
N ARG A 74 1.13 -18.09 -0.95
CA ARG A 74 0.37 -19.17 -1.63
C ARG A 74 1.12 -19.72 -2.85
N ALA A 75 1.71 -18.85 -3.67
CA ALA A 75 2.50 -19.26 -4.83
C ALA A 75 3.69 -20.14 -4.41
N GLY A 76 4.48 -19.69 -3.42
CA GLY A 76 5.62 -20.47 -2.91
C GLY A 76 5.23 -21.82 -2.32
N ARG A 77 4.07 -21.93 -1.67
CA ARG A 77 3.55 -23.23 -1.16
C ARG A 77 3.17 -24.20 -2.27
N ASN A 78 2.61 -23.71 -3.38
CA ASN A 78 2.24 -24.55 -4.52
C ASN A 78 3.47 -25.07 -5.27
N GLU A 79 4.56 -24.29 -5.35
CA GLU A 79 5.83 -24.72 -5.95
C GLU A 79 6.53 -25.82 -5.12
N THR A 80 6.33 -25.84 -3.80
CA THR A 80 6.94 -26.83 -2.90
C THR A 80 6.11 -28.11 -2.71
N ARG A 81 4.92 -28.20 -3.31
CA ARG A 81 4.06 -29.39 -3.23
C ARG A 81 4.36 -30.28 -4.45
N PRO A 82 4.83 -31.53 -4.27
CA PRO A 82 5.18 -32.43 -5.37
C PRO A 82 3.96 -32.84 -6.21
#